data_AF-A0AAD9X2E9-F1
#
_entry.id   AF-A0AAD9X2E9-F1
#
_cell.length_a   1.000
_cell.length_b   1.000
_cell.length_c   1.000
_cell.angle_alpha   90.00
_cell.angle_beta   90.00
_cell.angle_gamma   90.00
#
_symmetry.space_group_name_H-M   'P 1'
#
loop_
_entity.id
_entity.type
_entity.pdbx_description
1 polymer ?
#
loop_
_entity_poly.entity_id
_entity_poly.type
_entity_poly.pdbx_seq_one_letter_code
_entity_poly.pdbx_strand_id
1 'polypeptide(L)'
;MPNRGRSVIRTKCLRIAPTGRSFSAAMTEGVLVYSIDKSFIFDPSDLDIDVTPEAVDAALKEDQPSRALILSLRLKEDSLIKKCIFAVGPVDIPDVASSIPHRYMQRLIEALAELLESCPHLEFILR
;
A
#
# COMPACT_ATOMS: atom_id res chain seq x y z
N MET A 1 6.65 -46.13 0.62
CA MET A 1 5.40 -46.28 -0.17
C MET A 1 5.68 -45.82 -1.59
N PRO A 2 5.61 -46.68 -2.63
CA PRO A 2 5.84 -46.25 -4.00
C PRO A 2 4.69 -45.35 -4.48
N ASN A 3 5.04 -44.15 -4.96
CA ASN A 3 4.07 -43.22 -5.53
C ASN A 3 3.55 -43.83 -6.83
N ARG A 4 2.29 -44.29 -6.85
CA ARG A 4 1.65 -45.13 -7.88
C ARG A 4 1.56 -44.43 -9.26
N GLY A 5 2.69 -44.19 -9.92
CA GLY A 5 2.79 -43.50 -11.21
C GLY A 5 2.48 -41.99 -11.19
N ARG A 6 2.18 -41.42 -10.01
CA ARG A 6 1.92 -39.98 -9.86
C ARG A 6 3.22 -39.21 -9.76
N SER A 7 3.23 -37.99 -10.30
CA SER A 7 4.36 -37.06 -10.15
C SER A 7 4.64 -36.83 -8.67
N VAL A 8 5.92 -36.84 -8.30
CA VAL A 8 6.37 -36.53 -6.93
C VAL A 8 6.45 -35.02 -6.79
N ILE A 9 5.68 -34.45 -5.85
CA ILE A 9 5.68 -33.01 -5.56
C ILE A 9 7.08 -32.58 -5.13
N ARG A 10 7.66 -31.66 -5.90
CA ARG A 10 9.01 -31.11 -5.66
C ARG A 10 9.06 -29.64 -6.09
N THR A 11 9.83 -28.85 -5.35
CA THR A 11 10.13 -27.45 -5.68
C THR A 11 11.56 -27.35 -6.21
N LYS A 12 11.74 -26.90 -7.46
CA LYS A 12 13.07 -26.74 -8.08
C LYS A 12 13.73 -25.40 -7.75
N CYS A 13 12.93 -24.35 -7.59
CA CYS A 13 13.41 -23.01 -7.38
C CYS A 13 12.39 -22.22 -6.55
N LEU A 14 12.90 -21.37 -5.67
CA LEU A 14 12.12 -20.38 -4.92
C LEU A 14 12.79 -19.03 -5.09
N ARG A 15 12.01 -18.00 -5.41
CA ARG A 15 12.45 -16.61 -5.52
C ARG A 15 11.51 -15.72 -4.74
N ILE A 16 12.08 -14.86 -3.91
CA ILE A 16 11.37 -13.80 -3.22
C ILE A 16 11.38 -12.59 -4.15
N ALA A 17 10.24 -11.92 -4.30
CA ALA A 17 10.16 -10.68 -5.04
C ALA A 17 11.07 -9.63 -4.39
N PRO A 18 11.79 -8.79 -5.15
CA PRO A 18 12.62 -7.72 -4.59
C PRO A 18 11.84 -6.76 -3.67
N THR A 19 10.52 -6.67 -3.87
CA THR A 19 9.60 -5.89 -3.04
C THR A 19 9.30 -6.52 -1.67
N GLY A 20 9.72 -7.78 -1.43
CA GLY A 20 9.50 -8.52 -0.18
C GLY A 20 8.05 -8.95 0.09
N ARG A 21 7.13 -8.68 -0.85
CA ARG A 21 5.68 -8.84 -0.66
C ARG A 21 5.11 -10.13 -1.22
N SER A 22 5.89 -10.81 -2.05
CA SER A 22 5.48 -12.04 -2.71
C SER A 22 6.68 -12.94 -2.93
N PHE A 23 6.41 -14.23 -3.15
CA PHE A 23 7.41 -15.19 -3.57
C PHE A 23 6.81 -16.16 -4.59
N SER A 24 7.66 -16.68 -5.46
CA SER A 24 7.28 -17.63 -6.49
C SER A 24 8.04 -18.94 -6.30
N ALA A 25 7.32 -20.06 -6.38
CA ALA A 25 7.88 -21.41 -6.27
C ALA A 25 7.61 -22.19 -7.55
N ALA A 26 8.69 -22.69 -8.17
CA ALA A 26 8.60 -23.58 -9.33
C ALA A 26 8.41 -25.02 -8.86
N MET A 27 7.16 -25.48 -8.86
CA MET A 27 6.75 -26.82 -8.44
C MET A 27 6.57 -27.76 -9.64
N THR A 28 6.32 -29.04 -9.36
CA THR A 28 6.07 -30.04 -10.42
C THR A 28 4.80 -29.79 -11.23
N GLU A 29 3.83 -29.08 -10.67
CA GLU A 29 2.56 -28.76 -11.34
C GLU A 29 2.59 -27.42 -12.09
N GLY A 30 3.59 -26.58 -11.82
CA GLY A 30 3.70 -25.25 -12.40
C GLY A 30 4.41 -24.26 -11.48
N VAL A 31 4.25 -22.97 -11.77
CA VAL A 31 4.77 -21.89 -10.92
C VAL A 31 3.64 -21.36 -10.06
N LEU A 32 3.80 -21.46 -8.75
CA LEU A 32 2.87 -20.87 -7.77
C LEU A 32 3.42 -19.52 -7.31
N VAL A 33 2.58 -18.49 -7.37
CA VAL A 33 2.89 -17.14 -6.89
C VAL A 33 2.07 -16.88 -5.64
N TYR A 34 2.74 -16.68 -4.52
CA TYR A 34 2.13 -16.33 -3.25
C TYR A 34 2.41 -14.85 -2.97
N SER A 35 1.39 -14.11 -2.56
CA SER A 35 1.49 -12.72 -2.14
C SER A 35 0.82 -12.55 -0.79
N ILE A 36 1.34 -11.63 0.02
CA ILE A 36 0.65 -11.17 1.23
C ILE A 36 -0.53 -10.33 0.76
N ASP A 37 -1.74 -10.71 1.18
CA ASP A 37 -2.94 -9.89 1.01
C ASP A 37 -2.86 -8.70 1.99
N LYS A 38 -2.90 -7.47 1.45
CA LYS A 38 -2.81 -6.23 2.23
C LYS A 38 -4.10 -5.87 2.95
N SER A 39 -5.18 -6.60 2.67
CA SER A 39 -6.52 -6.20 3.11
C SER A 39 -6.71 -6.25 4.63
N PHE A 40 -5.84 -6.90 5.43
CA PHE A 40 -6.16 -7.19 6.83
C PHE A 40 -4.98 -7.28 7.83
N ILE A 41 -3.95 -6.44 7.72
CA ILE A 41 -2.99 -6.25 8.84
C ILE A 41 -3.44 -5.05 9.66
N PHE A 42 -4.41 -5.29 10.55
CA PHE A 42 -4.86 -4.32 11.55
C PHE A 42 -3.74 -4.12 12.58
N ASP A 43 -3.26 -2.88 12.69
CA ASP A 43 -2.23 -2.49 13.64
C ASP A 43 -2.89 -1.71 14.78
N PRO A 44 -3.14 -2.34 15.94
CA PRO A 44 -3.91 -1.73 17.04
C PRO A 44 -3.18 -0.58 17.74
N SER A 45 -1.94 -0.29 17.35
CA SER A 45 -1.05 0.66 18.01
C SER A 45 -1.26 2.12 17.60
N ASP A 46 -1.91 2.36 16.45
CA ASP A 46 -2.07 3.70 15.84
C ASP A 46 -3.54 4.08 15.59
N LEU A 47 -4.49 3.22 15.98
CA LEU A 47 -5.92 3.53 15.94
C LEU A 47 -6.32 4.24 17.23
N ASP A 48 -6.45 5.56 17.14
CA ASP A 48 -7.12 6.37 18.16
C ASP A 48 -8.63 6.43 17.83
N ILE A 49 -9.47 6.76 18.82
CA ILE A 49 -10.94 6.86 18.63
C ILE A 49 -11.30 7.86 17.52
N ASP A 50 -10.43 8.84 17.28
CA ASP A 50 -10.62 9.91 16.30
C ASP A 50 -10.13 9.54 14.88
N VAL A 51 -9.63 8.32 14.65
CA VAL A 51 -9.10 7.89 13.34
C VAL A 51 -10.18 7.11 12.59
N THR A 52 -11.12 7.85 11.97
CA THR A 52 -12.22 7.27 11.18
C THR A 52 -12.28 7.82 9.74
N PRO A 53 -12.93 7.13 8.79
CA PRO A 53 -13.15 7.64 7.43
C PRO A 53 -13.87 8.99 7.42
N GLU A 54 -14.82 9.20 8.35
CA GLU A 54 -15.56 10.46 8.47
C GLU A 54 -14.65 11.61 8.89
N ALA A 55 -13.68 11.36 9.77
CA ALA A 55 -12.68 12.34 10.18
C ALA A 55 -11.75 12.75 9.01
N VAL A 56 -11.42 11.81 8.12
CA VAL A 56 -10.67 12.09 6.89
C VAL A 56 -11.48 13.00 5.96
N ASP A 57 -12.75 12.67 5.73
CA ASP A 57 -13.63 13.47 4.88
C ASP A 57 -13.94 14.86 5.47
N ALA A 58 -14.03 14.97 6.79
CA ALA A 58 -14.16 16.26 7.47
C ALA A 58 -12.90 17.12 7.29
N ALA A 59 -11.71 16.55 7.48
CA ALA A 59 -10.45 17.26 7.28
C ALA A 59 -10.24 17.73 5.82
N LEU A 60 -10.70 16.94 4.85
CA LEU A 60 -10.70 17.36 3.43
C LEU A 60 -11.67 18.52 3.17
N LYS A 61 -12.82 18.57 3.85
CA LYS A 61 -13.79 19.69 3.73
C LYS A 61 -13.31 20.96 4.43
N GLU A 62 -12.51 20.81 5.48
CA GLU A 62 -11.91 21.93 6.23
C GLU A 62 -10.62 22.46 5.59
N ASP A 63 -10.28 22.01 4.38
CA ASP A 63 -9.08 22.42 3.64
C ASP A 63 -7.76 22.16 4.40
N GLN A 64 -7.72 21.04 5.14
CA GLN A 64 -6.55 20.58 5.91
C GLN A 64 -5.94 19.30 5.27
N PRO A 65 -5.26 19.41 4.11
CA PRO A 65 -4.76 18.25 3.37
C PRO A 65 -3.72 17.42 4.13
N SER A 66 -2.83 18.07 4.88
CA SER A 66 -1.79 17.40 5.70
C SER A 66 -2.41 16.49 6.76
N ARG A 67 -3.43 16.99 7.46
CA ARG A 67 -4.15 16.23 8.49
C ARG A 67 -4.92 15.06 7.88
N ALA A 68 -5.63 15.29 6.78
CA ALA A 68 -6.39 14.24 6.09
C ALA A 68 -5.48 13.10 5.61
N LEU A 69 -4.30 13.44 5.08
CA LEU A 69 -3.32 12.46 4.59
C LEU A 69 -2.71 11.65 5.74
N ILE A 70 -2.37 12.27 6.87
CA ILE A 70 -1.88 11.54 8.06
C ILE A 70 -2.95 10.59 8.61
N LEU A 71 -4.21 11.03 8.68
CA LEU A 71 -5.32 10.20 9.15
C LEU A 71 -5.58 9.00 8.22
N SER A 72 -5.57 9.21 6.90
CA SER A 72 -5.73 8.10 5.94
C SER A 72 -4.56 7.10 5.99
N LEU A 73 -3.32 7.58 6.21
CA LEU A 73 -2.15 6.71 6.42
C LEU A 73 -2.24 5.87 7.69
N ARG A 74 -2.85 6.40 8.76
CA ARG A 74 -3.12 5.64 10.00
C ARG A 74 -4.21 4.59 9.80
N LEU A 75 -5.27 4.93 9.07
CA LEU A 75 -6.35 3.99 8.74
C LEU A 75 -5.87 2.84 7.83
N LYS A 76 -4.77 3.06 7.09
CA LYS A 76 -4.16 2.13 6.13
C LYS A 76 -5.09 1.72 4.97
N GLU A 77 -6.18 2.45 4.75
CA GLU A 77 -7.12 2.17 3.66
C GLU A 77 -6.70 2.85 2.35
N ASP A 78 -6.37 2.04 1.34
CA ASP A 78 -5.79 2.54 0.08
C ASP A 78 -6.74 3.47 -0.70
N SER A 79 -8.06 3.27 -0.58
CA SER A 79 -9.08 4.11 -1.21
C SER A 79 -8.99 5.58 -0.73
N LEU A 80 -8.90 5.76 0.60
CA LEU A 80 -8.85 7.06 1.26
C LEU A 80 -7.49 7.74 1.07
N ILE A 81 -6.40 6.98 1.12
CA ILE A 81 -5.05 7.51 0.86
C ILE A 81 -4.99 8.10 -0.56
N LYS A 82 -5.48 7.37 -1.56
CA LYS A 82 -5.53 7.85 -2.95
C LYS A 82 -6.40 9.10 -3.09
N LYS A 83 -7.57 9.12 -2.45
CA LYS A 83 -8.47 10.29 -2.43
C LYS A 83 -7.78 11.52 -1.82
N CYS A 84 -7.07 11.36 -0.71
CA CYS A 84 -6.33 12.44 -0.07
C CYS A 84 -5.20 12.95 -0.96
N ILE A 85 -4.41 12.06 -1.58
CA ILE A 85 -3.32 12.43 -2.49
C ILE A 85 -3.83 13.31 -3.63
N PHE A 86 -4.95 12.95 -4.28
CA PHE A 86 -5.52 13.75 -5.38
C PHE A 86 -6.21 15.04 -4.91
N ALA A 87 -6.55 15.16 -3.64
CA ALA A 87 -7.13 16.38 -3.08
C ALA A 87 -6.07 17.45 -2.76
N VAL A 88 -4.79 17.07 -2.65
CA VAL A 88 -3.69 18.02 -2.39
C VAL A 88 -3.47 18.88 -3.65
N GLY A 89 -3.55 20.19 -3.50
CA GLY A 89 -3.19 21.13 -4.56
C GLY A 89 -1.68 21.11 -4.85
N PRO A 90 -1.24 21.34 -6.10
CA PRO A 90 0.18 21.27 -6.47
C PRO A 90 1.07 22.27 -5.74
N VAL A 91 0.50 23.36 -5.23
CA VAL A 91 1.21 24.40 -4.46
C VAL A 91 1.55 23.91 -3.05
N ASP A 92 0.68 23.06 -2.46
CA ASP A 92 0.78 22.63 -1.07
C ASP A 92 1.55 21.30 -0.92
N ILE A 93 1.90 20.63 -2.02
CA ILE A 93 2.68 19.38 -2.03
C ILE A 93 3.94 19.45 -1.15
N PRO A 94 4.85 20.46 -1.29
CA PRO A 94 6.07 20.50 -0.48
C PRO A 94 5.78 20.65 1.02
N ASP A 95 4.77 21.44 1.38
CA ASP A 95 4.39 21.67 2.77
C ASP A 95 3.77 20.41 3.38
N VAL A 96 2.87 19.74 2.63
CA VAL A 96 2.29 18.47 3.02
C VAL A 96 3.36 17.39 3.15
N ALA A 97 4.27 17.27 2.18
CA ALA A 97 5.34 16.26 2.18
C ALA A 97 6.28 16.42 3.39
N SER A 98 6.62 17.66 3.76
CA SER A 98 7.48 17.94 4.91
C SER A 98 6.79 17.70 6.26
N SER A 99 5.45 17.78 6.31
CA SER A 99 4.67 17.56 7.53
C SER A 99 4.50 16.07 7.91
N ILE A 100 4.79 15.14 7.00
CA ILE A 100 4.55 13.71 7.20
C ILE A 100 5.64 13.09 8.09
N PRO A 101 5.28 12.43 9.21
CA PRO A 101 6.25 11.74 10.04
C PRO A 101 6.95 10.59 9.31
N HIS A 102 8.26 10.42 9.55
CA HIS A 102 9.09 9.36 8.91
C HIS A 102 8.50 7.95 9.03
N ARG A 103 7.76 7.64 10.11
CA ARG A 103 7.03 6.37 10.30
C ARG A 103 6.15 6.01 9.10
N TYR A 104 5.45 6.99 8.52
CA TYR A 104 4.47 6.76 7.47
C TYR A 104 5.05 6.92 6.06
N MET A 105 6.32 7.33 5.97
CA MET A 105 7.00 7.59 4.70
C MET A 105 7.04 6.35 3.80
N GLN A 106 7.34 5.18 4.40
CA GLN A 106 7.34 3.92 3.65
C GLN A 106 5.97 3.63 3.03
N ARG A 107 4.90 3.79 3.81
CA ARG A 107 3.52 3.54 3.35
C ARG A 107 3.11 4.51 2.25
N LEU A 108 3.50 5.78 2.37
CA LEU A 108 3.28 6.81 1.34
C LEU A 108 3.97 6.43 0.02
N ILE A 109 5.26 6.07 0.07
CA ILE A 109 6.04 5.70 -1.12
C ILE A 109 5.42 4.49 -1.81
N GLU A 110 4.97 3.50 -1.04
CA GLU A 110 4.31 2.32 -1.59
C GLU A 110 2.98 2.67 -2.27
N ALA A 111 2.18 3.57 -1.71
CA ALA A 111 0.94 4.04 -2.32
C ALA A 111 1.21 4.85 -3.61
N LEU A 112 2.27 5.66 -3.63
CA LEU A 112 2.70 6.40 -4.82
C LEU A 112 3.21 5.45 -5.92
N ALA A 113 3.95 4.41 -5.57
CA ALA A 113 4.41 3.40 -6.53
C ALA A 113 3.22 2.67 -7.18
N GLU A 114 2.20 2.31 -6.41
CA GLU A 114 0.97 1.71 -6.95
C GLU A 114 0.18 2.67 -7.84
N LEU A 115 0.13 3.96 -7.47
CA LEU A 115 -0.50 5.01 -8.27
C LEU A 115 0.26 5.24 -9.59
N LEU A 116 1.59 5.16 -9.59
CA LEU A 116 2.41 5.26 -10.81
C LEU A 116 2.14 4.13 -11.79
N GLU A 117 1.94 2.91 -11.29
CA GLU A 117 1.61 1.75 -12.15
C GLU A 117 0.16 1.82 -12.67
N SER A 118 -0.75 2.42 -11.90
CA SER A 118 -2.20 2.33 -12.16
C SER A 118 -2.82 3.58 -12.78
N CYS A 119 -2.21 4.77 -12.66
CA CYS A 119 -2.84 6.04 -13.00
C CYS A 119 -2.10 6.82 -14.10
N PRO A 120 -2.83 7.49 -15.01
CA PRO A 120 -2.25 8.29 -16.09
C PRO A 120 -1.76 9.68 -15.64
N HIS A 121 -1.99 10.08 -14.38
CA HIS A 121 -1.62 11.40 -13.84
C HIS A 121 -0.14 11.47 -13.45
N LEU A 122 0.75 11.17 -14.39
CA LEU A 122 2.19 11.05 -14.18
C LEU A 122 2.83 12.38 -13.74
N GLU A 123 2.36 13.50 -14.29
CA GLU A 123 2.85 14.84 -13.94
C GLU A 123 2.61 15.16 -12.46
N PHE A 124 1.46 14.77 -11.91
CA PHE A 124 1.13 15.03 -10.51
C PHE A 124 2.02 14.22 -9.54
N ILE A 125 2.45 13.03 -9.96
CA ILE A 125 3.22 12.14 -9.09
C ILE A 125 4.74 12.40 -9.18
N LEU A 126 5.24 12.91 -10.31
CA LEU A 126 6.67 13.09 -10.56
C LEU A 126 7.17 14.54 -10.42
N ARG A 127 6.26 15.51 -10.28
CA ARG A 127 6.60 16.93 -10.17
C ARG A 127 6.68 17.37 -8.72
#